data_AF-A0A3S3S2N7-F1
#
_entry.id   AF-A0A3S3S2N7-F1
#
_cell.length_a   1.000
_cell.length_b   1.000
_cell.length_c   1.000
_cell.angle_alpha   90.00
_cell.angle_beta   90.00
_cell.angle_gamma   90.00
#
_symmetry.space_group_name_H-M   'P 1'
#
loop_
_entity.id
_entity.type
_entity.pdbx_description
1 polymer ?
#
loop_
_entity_poly.entity_id
_entity_poly.type
_entity_poly.pdbx_seq_one_letter_code
_entity_poly.pdbx_strand_id
1 'polypeptide(L)'
;MFCAALYADGFWYRARITKIERNAHDLVEFHVYYIDYGNSAALQEHELTALDAELMDYEPQAVRCCLGWLDWRKNWSEKDKKLFCDTFDSHFLEAYFYQSFLMNCENENNLIYFADIFKENEGDKINALSLFTREELMS
;
A
#
# COMPACT_ATOMS: atom_id res chain seq x y z
N MET A 1 -16.54 -0.40 -6.99
CA MET A 1 -16.71 -1.13 -8.27
C MET A 1 -15.34 -1.68 -8.67
N PHE A 2 -15.23 -2.96 -8.99
CA PHE A 2 -13.98 -3.53 -9.53
C PHE A 2 -13.90 -3.34 -11.05
N CYS A 3 -12.69 -3.17 -11.57
CA CYS A 3 -12.40 -2.94 -12.97
C CYS A 3 -11.02 -3.50 -13.31
N ALA A 4 -10.73 -3.67 -14.60
CA ALA A 4 -9.36 -3.69 -15.08
C ALA A 4 -8.94 -2.26 -15.44
N ALA A 5 -7.75 -1.86 -15.02
CA ALA A 5 -7.20 -0.52 -15.19
C ALA A 5 -5.82 -0.58 -15.85
N LEU A 6 -5.58 0.29 -16.83
CA LEU A 6 -4.31 0.41 -17.52
C LEU A 6 -3.28 1.14 -16.64
N TYR A 7 -2.10 0.56 -16.49
CA TYR A 7 -0.99 1.18 -15.78
C TYR A 7 0.06 1.77 -16.75
N ALA A 8 0.99 2.56 -16.22
CA ALA A 8 1.97 3.31 -16.99
C ALA A 8 2.96 2.43 -17.79
N ASP A 9 3.06 1.15 -17.46
CA ASP A 9 3.84 0.15 -18.20
C ASP A 9 3.10 -0.42 -19.43
N GLY A 10 1.84 -0.02 -19.65
CA GLY A 10 1.00 -0.47 -20.75
C GLY A 10 0.24 -1.78 -20.50
N PHE A 11 0.29 -2.32 -19.28
CA PHE A 11 -0.45 -3.53 -18.91
C PHE A 11 -1.72 -3.22 -18.09
N TRP A 12 -2.65 -4.18 -18.11
CA TRP A 12 -3.93 -4.09 -17.39
C TRP A 12 -3.86 -4.83 -16.07
N TYR A 13 -4.39 -4.22 -15.02
CA TYR A 13 -4.35 -4.73 -13.65
C TYR A 13 -5.71 -4.69 -12.99
N ARG A 14 -5.94 -5.56 -12.01
CA ARG A 14 -7.17 -5.51 -11.22
C ARG A 14 -7.15 -4.28 -10.33
N ALA A 15 -8.24 -3.54 -10.35
CA ALA A 15 -8.38 -2.33 -9.58
C ALA A 15 -9.81 -2.17 -9.04
N ARG A 16 -9.95 -1.25 -8.10
CA ARG A 16 -11.24 -0.78 -7.60
C ARG A 16 -11.33 0.71 -7.81
N ILE A 17 -12.41 1.17 -8.43
CA ILE A 17 -12.74 2.60 -8.47
C ILE A 17 -13.08 3.07 -7.06
N THR A 18 -12.33 4.06 -6.58
CA THR A 18 -12.44 4.64 -5.23
C THR A 18 -13.14 6.00 -5.24
N LYS A 19 -13.03 6.77 -6.32
CA LYS A 19 -13.68 8.06 -6.50
C LYS A 19 -13.89 8.33 -7.99
N ILE A 20 -14.97 9.05 -8.32
CA ILE A 20 -15.22 9.59 -9.66
C ILE A 20 -15.40 11.09 -9.49
N GLU A 21 -14.61 11.88 -10.20
CA GLU A 21 -14.69 13.34 -10.15
C GLU A 21 -14.52 13.98 -11.51
N ARG A 22 -14.74 15.30 -11.58
CA ARG A 22 -14.44 16.09 -12.77
C ARG A 22 -13.14 16.84 -12.54
N ASN A 23 -12.22 16.78 -13.50
CA ASN A 23 -10.99 17.56 -13.45
C ASN A 23 -11.24 19.03 -13.85
N ALA A 24 -10.18 19.83 -13.86
CA ALA A 24 -10.24 21.27 -14.18
C ALA A 24 -10.74 21.60 -15.60
N HIS A 25 -10.85 20.61 -16.48
CA HIS A 25 -11.33 20.75 -17.85
C HIS A 25 -12.73 20.11 -18.05
N ASP A 26 -13.46 19.87 -16.97
CA ASP A 26 -14.78 19.20 -16.95
C ASP A 26 -14.77 17.75 -17.49
N LEU A 27 -13.60 17.13 -17.67
CA LEU A 27 -13.49 15.73 -18.04
C LEU A 27 -13.66 14.84 -16.80
N VAL A 28 -14.31 13.68 -16.99
CA VAL A 28 -14.51 12.70 -15.92
C VAL A 28 -13.19 11.97 -15.67
N GLU A 29 -12.75 11.99 -14.42
CA GLU A 29 -11.56 11.33 -13.93
C GLU A 29 -11.96 10.25 -12.92
N PHE A 30 -11.38 9.07 -13.07
CA PHE A 30 -11.63 7.91 -12.24
C PHE A 30 -10.39 7.63 -11.38
N HIS A 31 -10.56 7.71 -10.07
CA HIS A 31 -9.52 7.34 -9.13
C HIS A 31 -9.65 5.86 -8.85
N VAL A 32 -8.56 5.13 -9.04
CA VAL A 32 -8.50 3.69 -8.85
C VAL A 32 -7.44 3.32 -7.83
N TYR A 33 -7.68 2.22 -7.11
CA TYR A 33 -6.71 1.54 -6.27
C TYR A 33 -6.39 0.18 -6.89
N TYR A 34 -5.14 -0.08 -7.23
CA TYR A 34 -4.68 -1.36 -7.77
C TYR A 34 -4.64 -2.38 -6.64
N ILE A 35 -5.59 -3.32 -6.64
CA ILE A 35 -5.88 -4.15 -5.47
C ILE A 35 -4.81 -5.21 -5.19
N ASP A 36 -3.93 -5.47 -6.16
CA ASP A 36 -2.84 -6.44 -6.05
C ASP A 36 -1.49 -5.80 -5.71
N TYR A 37 -1.38 -4.48 -5.85
CA TYR A 37 -0.11 -3.74 -5.70
C TYR A 37 -0.15 -2.66 -4.61
N GLY A 38 -1.34 -2.13 -4.33
CA GLY A 38 -1.56 -1.17 -3.26
C GLY A 38 -1.30 0.30 -3.60
N ASN A 39 -0.90 0.61 -4.84
CA ASN A 39 -0.80 1.98 -5.35
C ASN A 39 -2.14 2.48 -5.92
N SER A 40 -2.25 3.78 -6.17
CA SER A 40 -3.43 4.42 -6.75
C SER A 40 -3.06 5.25 -7.98
N ALA A 41 -4.04 5.48 -8.86
CA ALA A 41 -3.90 6.36 -10.02
C ALA A 41 -5.20 7.09 -10.33
N ALA A 42 -5.07 8.21 -11.04
CA ALA A 42 -6.19 8.92 -11.65
C ALA A 42 -6.18 8.62 -13.16
N LEU A 43 -7.27 8.09 -13.68
CA LEU A 43 -7.39 7.55 -15.03
C LEU A 43 -8.58 8.16 -15.77
N GLN A 44 -8.53 8.12 -17.08
CA GLN A 44 -9.63 8.46 -17.98
C GLN A 44 -10.45 7.19 -18.31
N GLU A 45 -11.65 7.39 -18.86
CA GLU A 45 -12.56 6.28 -19.18
C GLU A 45 -11.95 5.20 -20.09
N HIS A 46 -11.14 5.60 -21.07
CA HIS A 46 -10.50 4.68 -22.02
C HIS A 46 -9.38 3.82 -21.40
N GLU A 47 -8.95 4.15 -20.19
CA GLU A 47 -7.93 3.42 -19.42
C GLU A 47 -8.59 2.42 -18.44
N LEU A 48 -9.91 2.26 -18.53
CA LEU A 48 -10.71 1.33 -17.74
C LEU A 48 -11.47 0.36 -18.65
N THR A 49 -11.61 -0.87 -18.19
CA THR A 49 -12.52 -1.85 -18.78
C THR A 49 -13.15 -2.73 -17.71
N ALA A 50 -14.23 -3.42 -18.06
CA ALA A 50 -14.86 -4.38 -17.17
C ALA A 50 -13.85 -5.48 -16.78
N LEU A 51 -13.84 -5.84 -15.50
CA LEU A 51 -13.04 -6.96 -15.03
C LEU A 51 -13.78 -8.26 -15.33
N ASP A 52 -13.09 -9.24 -15.93
CA ASP A 52 -13.65 -10.57 -16.14
C ASP A 52 -14.07 -11.22 -14.81
N ALA A 53 -15.23 -11.86 -14.80
CA ALA A 53 -15.80 -12.40 -13.56
C ALA A 53 -14.92 -13.46 -12.91
N GLU A 54 -14.24 -14.29 -13.71
CA GLU A 54 -13.29 -15.30 -13.23
C GLU A 54 -12.10 -14.68 -12.49
N LEU A 55 -11.72 -13.44 -12.83
CA LEU A 55 -10.64 -12.72 -12.15
C LEU A 55 -11.09 -12.15 -10.80
N MET A 56 -12.40 -12.12 -10.50
CA MET A 56 -12.91 -11.72 -9.19
C MET A 56 -12.78 -12.82 -8.14
N ASP A 57 -12.60 -14.08 -8.55
CA ASP A 57 -12.48 -15.21 -7.62
C ASP A 57 -11.15 -15.22 -6.86
N TYR A 58 -10.14 -14.52 -7.37
CA TYR A 58 -8.86 -14.36 -6.68
C TYR A 58 -8.93 -13.26 -5.62
N GLU A 59 -8.41 -13.51 -4.43
CA GLU A 59 -8.34 -12.49 -3.40
C GLU A 59 -7.41 -11.33 -3.82
N PRO A 60 -7.66 -10.08 -3.39
CA PRO A 60 -6.70 -8.99 -3.52
C PRO A 60 -5.35 -9.35 -2.90
N GLN A 61 -4.25 -9.11 -3.61
CA GLN A 61 -2.92 -9.49 -3.13
C GLN A 61 -2.23 -8.41 -2.28
N ALA A 62 -2.67 -7.14 -2.36
CA ALA A 62 -2.10 -6.07 -1.54
C ALA A 62 -2.70 -6.08 -0.13
N VAL A 63 -1.85 -6.24 0.88
CA VAL A 63 -2.23 -6.11 2.29
C VAL A 63 -1.76 -4.74 2.81
N ARG A 64 -2.70 -3.92 3.28
CA ARG A 64 -2.36 -2.64 3.91
C ARG A 64 -1.87 -2.88 5.34
N CYS A 65 -0.66 -2.43 5.64
CA CYS A 65 -0.08 -2.51 6.97
C CYS A 65 0.70 -1.25 7.37
N CYS A 66 1.05 -1.18 8.65
CA CYS A 66 1.97 -0.19 9.22
C CYS A 66 3.17 -0.92 9.80
N LEU A 67 4.34 -0.28 9.79
CA LEU A 67 5.48 -0.83 10.52
C LEU A 67 5.17 -0.83 12.02
N GLY A 68 5.43 -1.95 12.69
CA GLY A 68 5.22 -2.11 14.12
C GLY A 68 5.93 -1.04 14.95
N TRP A 69 5.42 -0.74 16.15
CA TRP A 69 6.12 0.09 17.15
C TRP A 69 6.40 1.56 16.78
N LEU A 70 6.03 2.01 15.59
CA LEU A 70 6.03 3.42 15.21
C LEU A 70 4.67 4.06 15.48
N ASP A 71 4.67 5.35 15.83
CA ASP A 71 3.45 6.14 15.86
C ASP A 71 2.97 6.39 14.42
N TRP A 72 1.96 5.61 13.99
CA TRP A 72 1.36 5.70 12.66
C TRP A 72 0.71 7.06 12.36
N ARG A 73 0.48 7.91 13.38
CA ARG A 73 -0.03 9.27 13.20
C ARG A 73 1.07 10.24 12.76
N LYS A 74 2.33 9.88 12.93
CA LYS A 74 3.47 10.69 12.49
C LYS A 74 3.81 10.38 11.04
N ASN A 75 4.01 11.44 10.28
CA ASN A 75 4.60 11.32 8.95
C ASN A 75 6.10 11.11 9.09
N TRP A 76 6.63 10.13 8.35
CA TRP A 76 8.08 9.96 8.20
C TRP A 76 8.68 11.17 7.48
N SER A 77 9.90 11.56 7.84
CA SER A 77 10.62 12.56 7.06
C SER A 77 10.96 12.00 5.68
N GLU A 78 11.20 12.87 4.69
CA GLU A 78 11.63 12.42 3.36
C GLU A 78 12.95 11.62 3.41
N LYS A 79 13.80 11.93 4.38
CA LYS A 79 15.04 11.18 4.62
C LYS A 79 14.75 9.75 5.05
N ASP A 80 13.82 9.54 5.97
CA ASP A 80 13.51 8.21 6.52
C ASP A 80 12.73 7.36 5.52
N LYS A 81 11.81 7.98 4.75
CA LYS A 81 11.17 7.33 3.59
C LYS A 81 12.21 6.84 2.60
N LYS A 82 13.16 7.70 2.22
CA LYS A 82 14.22 7.33 1.28
C LYS A 82 15.09 6.21 1.83
N LEU A 83 15.52 6.29 3.09
CA LEU A 83 16.34 5.27 3.73
C LEU A 83 15.63 3.91 3.77
N PHE A 84 14.34 3.91 4.11
CA PHE A 84 13.53 2.70 4.09
C PHE A 84 13.46 2.10 2.67
N CYS A 85 13.12 2.90 1.66
CA CYS A 85 13.05 2.42 0.27
C CYS A 85 14.41 1.90 -0.21
N ASP A 86 15.50 2.65 -0.03
CA ASP A 86 16.84 2.23 -0.45
C ASP A 86 17.26 0.89 0.21
N THR A 87 16.78 0.62 1.43
CA THR A 87 17.14 -0.58 2.19
C THR A 87 16.27 -1.77 1.81
N PHE A 88 14.96 -1.58 1.65
CA PHE A 88 13.97 -2.67 1.59
C PHE A 88 13.32 -2.86 0.22
N ASP A 89 13.29 -1.83 -0.64
CA ASP A 89 12.62 -1.91 -1.95
C ASP A 89 13.31 -2.93 -2.87
N SER A 90 12.55 -3.60 -3.73
CA SER A 90 13.03 -4.64 -4.66
C SER A 90 13.68 -5.87 -4.01
N HIS A 91 13.43 -6.14 -2.73
CA HIS A 91 13.90 -7.34 -2.03
C HIS A 91 12.74 -8.24 -1.62
N PHE A 92 13.01 -9.55 -1.54
CA PHE A 92 12.13 -10.45 -0.77
C PHE A 92 12.36 -10.20 0.71
N LEU A 93 11.28 -9.88 1.41
CA LEU A 93 11.29 -9.55 2.83
C LEU A 93 10.48 -10.58 3.61
N GLU A 94 10.91 -10.81 4.83
CA GLU A 94 10.15 -11.60 5.79
C GLU A 94 9.32 -10.65 6.65
N ALA A 95 8.01 -10.90 6.75
CA ALA A 95 7.09 -10.04 7.46
C ALA A 95 6.26 -10.85 8.47
N TYR A 96 6.15 -10.34 9.69
CA TYR A 96 5.32 -10.90 10.75
C TYR A 96 4.16 -9.96 11.04
N PHE A 97 2.94 -10.39 10.71
CA PHE A 97 1.73 -9.58 10.86
C PHE A 97 1.06 -9.82 12.19
N TYR A 98 0.60 -8.74 12.83
CA TYR A 98 -0.21 -8.81 14.04
C TYR A 98 -1.23 -7.68 14.08
N GLN A 99 -2.38 -7.95 14.70
CA GLN A 99 -3.41 -6.95 14.95
C GLN A 99 -3.12 -6.28 16.29
N SER A 100 -3.19 -4.95 16.34
CA SER A 100 -3.08 -4.25 17.61
C SER A 100 -4.44 -4.21 18.29
N PHE A 101 -4.53 -4.80 19.48
CA PHE A 101 -5.72 -4.74 20.34
C PHE A 101 -6.04 -3.32 20.85
N LEU A 102 -5.10 -2.38 20.69
CA LEU A 102 -5.16 -1.04 21.28
C LEU A 102 -5.75 0.03 20.34
N MET A 103 -6.11 -0.31 19.11
CA MET A 103 -6.54 0.67 18.12
C MET A 103 -7.88 0.32 17.50
N ASN A 104 -8.92 0.96 18.04
CA ASN A 104 -10.06 1.37 17.22
C ASN A 104 -9.56 2.47 16.28
N CYS A 105 -8.92 2.10 15.17
CA CYS A 105 -8.77 3.05 14.07
C CYS A 105 -10.19 3.39 13.61
N GLU A 106 -10.65 4.59 13.95
CA GLU A 106 -11.98 5.12 13.63
C GLU A 106 -12.17 5.13 12.12
N ASN A 107 -12.70 4.03 11.59
CA ASN A 107 -13.57 3.88 10.41
C ASN A 107 -13.74 2.37 10.17
N GLU A 108 -14.93 1.87 10.45
CA GLU A 108 -15.31 0.48 10.77
C GLU A 108 -15.03 -0.63 9.72
N ASN A 109 -14.21 -0.45 8.69
CA ASN A 109 -14.03 -1.49 7.65
C ASN A 109 -12.61 -1.71 7.11
N ASN A 110 -11.58 -1.05 7.65
CA ASN A 110 -10.20 -1.30 7.23
C ASN A 110 -9.35 -1.76 8.41
N LEU A 111 -9.28 -3.07 8.62
CA LEU A 111 -8.28 -3.68 9.51
C LEU A 111 -6.89 -3.21 9.06
N ILE A 112 -6.19 -2.49 9.93
CA ILE A 112 -4.78 -2.15 9.73
C ILE A 112 -3.97 -3.20 10.47
N TYR A 113 -3.18 -3.98 9.73
CA TYR A 113 -2.19 -4.86 10.32
C TYR A 113 -0.94 -4.08 10.67
N PHE A 114 -0.28 -4.47 11.75
CA PHE A 114 1.10 -4.08 12.02
C PHE A 114 2.00 -5.19 11.52
N ALA A 115 3.14 -4.82 10.95
CA ALA A 115 4.13 -5.76 10.45
C ALA A 115 5.50 -5.42 11.00
N ASP A 116 6.21 -6.41 11.52
CA ASP A 116 7.66 -6.35 11.66
C ASP A 116 8.28 -6.89 10.38
N ILE A 117 9.18 -6.12 9.77
CA ILE A 117 9.75 -6.40 8.44
C ILE A 117 11.25 -6.66 8.58
N PHE A 118 11.72 -7.74 7.97
CA PHE A 118 13.11 -8.18 8.02
C PHE A 118 13.68 -8.40 6.63
N LYS A 119 14.93 -7.97 6.44
CA LYS A 119 15.74 -8.22 5.24
C LYS A 119 16.91 -9.13 5.59
N GLU A 120 17.11 -10.18 4.80
CA GLU A 120 18.29 -11.04 4.91
C GLU A 120 19.56 -10.27 4.53
N ASN A 121 20.61 -10.42 5.33
CA ASN A 121 21.91 -9.78 5.13
C ASN A 121 23.04 -10.69 5.64
N GLU A 122 23.72 -11.38 4.71
CA GLU A 122 24.91 -12.21 4.99
C GLU A 122 24.73 -13.24 6.13
N GLY A 123 23.54 -13.82 6.26
CA GLY A 123 23.21 -14.82 7.29
C GLY A 123 22.69 -14.23 8.61
N ASP A 124 22.47 -12.91 8.66
CA ASP A 124 21.73 -12.22 9.71
C ASP A 124 20.48 -11.51 9.13
N LYS A 125 19.57 -11.05 10.00
CA LYS A 125 18.36 -10.32 9.60
C LYS A 125 18.40 -8.88 10.10
N ILE A 126 18.26 -7.94 9.16
CA ILE A 126 18.07 -6.52 9.47
C ILE A 126 16.58 -6.27 9.68
N ASN A 127 16.19 -5.86 10.88
CA ASN A 127 14.82 -5.39 11.15
C ASN A 127 14.67 -3.94 10.66
N ALA A 128 13.61 -3.65 9.90
CA ALA A 128 13.32 -2.30 9.42
C ALA A 128 13.24 -1.25 10.52
N LEU A 129 12.84 -1.62 11.74
CA LEU A 129 12.81 -0.72 12.89
C LEU A 129 14.20 -0.22 13.31
N SER A 130 15.26 -0.94 12.99
CA SER A 130 16.62 -0.49 13.30
C SER A 130 17.06 0.73 12.49
N LEU A 131 16.34 1.08 11.42
CA LEU A 131 16.60 2.29 10.64
C LEU A 131 16.12 3.57 11.34
N PHE A 132 15.20 3.44 12.30
CA PHE A 132 14.55 4.56 12.96
C PHE A 132 15.21 4.84 14.31
N THR A 133 15.29 6.12 14.65
CA THR A 133 15.83 6.59 15.93
C THR A 133 14.87 6.29 17.08
N ARG A 134 15.38 6.26 18.32
CA ARG A 134 14.54 6.04 19.52
C ARG A 134 13.44 7.10 19.70
N GLU A 135 13.63 8.32 19.18
CA GLU A 135 12.63 9.39 19.22
C GLU A 135 11.44 9.12 18.28
N GLU A 136 11.63 8.29 17.26
CA GLU A 136 10.59 7.83 16.34
C GLU A 136 9.87 6.57 16.83
N LEU A 137 10.57 5.74 17.61
CA LEU A 137 10.10 4.46 18.14
C LEU A 137 9.23 4.59 19.41
N MET A 138 9.18 5.76 20.06
CA MET A 138 8.31 6.00 21.21
C MET A 138 7.75 7.43 21.25
N SER A 139 6.48 7.57 20.88
CA SER A 139 5.57 8.62 21.35
C SER A 139 4.15 8.10 21.46
#